data_AF-A0A7V8JXW1-F1
#
_entry.id   AF-A0A7V8JXW1-F1
#
_cell.length_a   1.000
_cell.length_b   1.000
_cell.length_c   1.000
_cell.angle_alpha   90.00
_cell.angle_beta   90.00
_cell.angle_gamma   90.00
#
_symmetry.space_group_name_H-M   'P 1'
#
loop_
_entity.id
_entity.type
_entity.pdbx_description
1 polymer ?
#
loop_
_entity_poly.entity_id
_entity_poly.type
_entity_poly.pdbx_seq_one_letter_code
_entity_poly.pdbx_strand_id
1 'polypeptide(L)' 'MIRVGVVIYPGFQLLTLAVVSVFEYANMSLAEPLYVHTLLSEHGGPVRSDLAPDLRTPI' A
#
# COMPACT_ATOMS: atom_id res chain seq x y z
N MET A 1 7.50 13.59 -9.10
CA MET A 1 7.37 12.32 -8.35
C MET A 1 6.62 12.59 -7.05
N ILE A 2 5.39 12.11 -6.94
CA ILE A 2 4.52 12.23 -5.76
C ILE A 2 4.66 10.93 -4.95
N ARG A 3 4.88 11.06 -3.63
CA ARG A 3 5.02 9.93 -2.72
C ARG A 3 3.76 9.78 -1.88
N VAL A 4 3.19 8.59 -1.86
CA VAL A 4 1.97 8.27 -1.13
C VAL A 4 2.23 7.13 -0.16
N GLY A 5 2.05 7.38 1.14
CA GLY A 5 2.06 6.36 2.17
C GLY A 5 0.65 5.84 2.42
N VAL A 6 0.46 4.52 2.31
CA VAL A 6 -0.79 3.86 2.69
C VAL A 6 -0.53 3.16 4.03
N VAL A 7 -1.09 3.71 5.10
CA VAL A 7 -0.92 3.18 6.45
C VAL A 7 -1.91 2.03 6.68
N ILE A 8 -1.41 0.90 7.14
CA ILE A 8 -2.18 -0.29 7.50
C ILE A 8 -2.06 -0.59 9.00
N TYR A 9 -3.14 -1.09 9.58
CA TYR A 9 -3.28 -1.40 11.01
C TYR A 9 -3.68 -2.87 11.19
N PRO A 10 -3.45 -3.49 12.36
CA PRO A 10 -3.82 -4.88 12.61
C PRO A 10 -5.32 -5.11 12.42
N GLY A 11 -5.69 -6.15 11.67
CA GLY A 11 -7.08 -6.45 11.37
C GLY A 11 -7.68 -5.55 10.27
N PHE A 12 -6.82 -5.01 9.39
CA PHE A 12 -7.31 -4.34 8.19
C PHE A 12 -7.90 -5.37 7.22
N GLN A 13 -8.95 -4.94 6.53
CA GLN A 13 -9.58 -5.75 5.49
C GLN A 13 -8.75 -5.68 4.20
N LEU A 14 -8.29 -6.83 3.70
CA LEU A 14 -7.37 -6.91 2.55
C LEU A 14 -7.87 -6.17 1.29
N LEU A 15 -9.18 -6.18 1.04
CA LEU A 15 -9.79 -5.50 -0.10
C LEU A 15 -9.54 -3.98 -0.09
N THR A 16 -9.29 -3.38 1.07
CA THR A 16 -8.96 -1.95 1.17
C THR A 16 -7.64 -1.60 0.48
N LEU A 17 -6.71 -2.55 0.31
CA LEU A 17 -5.48 -2.35 -0.46
C LEU A 17 -5.73 -2.17 -1.97
N ALA A 18 -6.94 -2.45 -2.48
CA ALA A 18 -7.28 -2.20 -3.86
C ALA A 18 -7.11 -0.72 -4.26
N VAL A 19 -7.11 0.22 -3.30
CA VAL A 19 -6.81 1.64 -3.57
C VAL A 19 -5.43 1.84 -4.20
N VAL A 20 -4.47 0.95 -3.93
CA VAL A 20 -3.11 1.01 -4.50
C VAL A 20 -3.15 0.92 -6.02
N SER A 21 -4.08 0.13 -6.58
CA SER A 21 -4.24 -0.05 -8.03
C SER A 21 -4.55 1.24 -8.78
N VAL A 22 -5.15 2.24 -8.11
CA VAL A 22 -5.43 3.56 -8.71
C VAL A 22 -4.14 4.27 -9.09
N PHE A 23 -3.10 4.19 -8.24
CA PHE A 23 -1.80 4.80 -8.52
C PHE A 23 -1.07 4.06 -9.65
N GLU A 24 -1.18 2.74 -9.70
CA GLU A 24 -0.61 1.93 -10.77
C GLU A 24 -1.26 2.27 -12.11
N TYR A 25 -2.59 2.31 -12.15
CA TYR A 25 -3.34 2.65 -13.36
C TYR A 25 -3.09 4.09 -13.82
N ALA A 26 -3.00 5.03 -12.88
CA ALA A 26 -2.61 6.40 -13.18
C ALA A 26 -1.20 6.47 -13.80
N ASN A 27 -0.23 5.74 -13.26
CA ASN A 27 1.12 5.67 -13.83
C ASN A 27 1.13 5.03 -15.23
N MET A 28 0.33 4.00 -15.47
CA MET A 28 0.19 3.38 -16.80
C MET A 28 -0.38 4.32 -17.86
N SER A 29 -1.13 5.33 -17.44
CA SER A 29 -1.78 6.31 -18.33
C SER A 29 -0.89 7.51 -18.67
N LEU A 30 0.33 7.57 -18.12
CA LEU A 30 1.25 8.69 -18.26
C LEU A 30 2.50 8.30 -19.06
N ALA A 31 3.18 9.29 -19.64
CA ALA A 31 4.44 9.07 -20.34
C ALA A 31 5.57 8.59 -19.40
N GLU A 32 5.52 9.01 -18.14
CA GLU A 32 6.45 8.61 -17.09
C GLU A 32 5.69 8.39 -15.77
N PRO A 33 6.13 7.46 -14.89
CA PRO A 33 5.51 7.23 -13.60
C PRO A 33 5.54 8.48 -12.71
N LEU A 34 4.37 8.92 -12.24
CA LEU A 34 4.23 10.10 -11.39
C LEU A 34 4.13 9.72 -9.90
N TYR A 35 3.51 8.59 -9.57
CA TYR A 35 3.21 8.16 -8.21
C TYR A 35 4.11 7.02 -7.76
N VAL A 36 4.65 7.15 -6.55
CA VAL A 36 5.29 6.06 -5.80
C VAL A 36 4.45 5.81 -4.56
N HIS A 37 3.95 4.59 -4.41
CA HIS A 37 3.18 4.18 -3.25
C HIS A 37 4.00 3.26 -2.34
N THR A 38 3.77 3.32 -1.04
CA THR A 38 4.42 2.44 -0.06
C THR A 38 3.43 2.07 1.03
N LEU A 39 3.41 0.79 1.40
CA LEU A 39 2.63 0.32 2.55
C LEU A 39 3.44 0.56 3.83
N LEU A 40 2.80 1.15 4.83
CA LEU A 40 3.41 1.49 6.12
C LEU A 40 2.61 0.86 7.25
N SER A 41 3.29 0.22 8.20
CA SER A 41 2.67 -0.21 9.46
C SER A 41 2.47 0.97 10.39
N GLU A 42 1.31 1.07 11.05
CA GLU A 42 1.02 2.08 12.08
C GLU A 42 2.09 2.15 13.19
N HIS A 43 2.61 0.99 13.59
CA HIS A 43 3.57 0.87 14.69
C HIS A 43 4.94 0.34 14.24
N GLY A 44 5.17 0.22 12.93
CA GLY A 44 6.33 -0.45 12.38
C GLY A 44 6.23 -1.99 12.46
N GLY A 45 7.05 -2.68 11.68
CA GLY A 45 7.03 -4.15 11.63
C GLY A 45 5.85 -4.75 10.83
N PRO A 46 5.73 -6.08 10.79
CA PRO A 46 4.70 -6.76 10.01
C PRO A 46 3.29 -6.53 10.57
N VAL A 47 2.30 -6.45 9.68
CA VAL A 47 0.88 -6.25 10.04
C VAL A 47 0.05 -7.44 9.58
N ARG A 48 -0.79 -7.95 10.48
CA ARG A 48 -1.75 -9.03 10.17
C ARG A 48 -2.97 -8.48 9.45
N SER A 49 -3.32 -9.11 8.33
CA SER A 49 -4.60 -8.91 7.67
C SER A 49 -5.65 -9.89 8.21
N ASP A 50 -6.93 -9.57 8.04
CA ASP A 50 -8.02 -10.47 8.46
C ASP A 50 -8.07 -11.81 7.69
N LEU A 51 -7.44 -11.86 6.50
CA LEU A 51 -7.56 -12.98 5.55
C LEU A 51 -6.26 -13.77 5.34
N ALA A 52 -5.11 -13.28 5.81
CA ALA A 52 -3.81 -13.90 5.57
C ALA A 52 -2.76 -13.55 6.65
N PRO A 53 -1.79 -14.45 6.94
CA PRO A 53 -0.72 -14.18 7.90
C PRO A 53 0.24 -13.08 7.42
N ASP A 54 0.84 -12.38 8.39
CA ASP A 54 1.78 -11.24 8.34
C ASP A 54 2.23 -10.73 6.96
N LEU A 55 1.72 -9.53 6.58
CA LEU A 55 2.23 -8.76 5.45
C LEU A 55 3.48 -7.97 5.89
N ARG A 56 4.63 -8.20 5.24
CA ARG A 56 5.87 -7.46 5.52
C ARG A 56 5.91 -6.16 4.70
N THR A 57 5.99 -5.02 5.38
CA THR A 57 6.26 -3.70 4.78
C THR A 57 7.76 -3.34 4.92
N PRO A 58 8.42 -2.77 3.89
CA PRO A 58 9.82 -2.36 4.01
C PRO A 58 9.97 -1.10 4.87
N ILE A 59 11.12 -1.03 5.58
CA ILE A 59 11.61 0.11 6.39
C ILE A 59 12.09 1.28 5.53
#